data_AF-A0A6I0EJ02-F1
#
_entry.id   AF-A0A6I0EJ02-F1
#
_cell.length_a   1.000
_cell.length_b   1.000
_cell.length_c   1.000
_cell.angle_alpha   90.00
_cell.angle_beta   90.00
_cell.angle_gamma   90.00
#
_symmetry.space_group_name_H-M   'P 1'
#
loop_
_entity.id
_entity.type
_entity.pdbx_description
1 polymer ?
#
loop_
_entity_poly.entity_id
_entity_poly.type
_entity_poly.pdbx_seq_one_letter_code
_entity_poly.pdbx_strand_id
1 'polypeptide(L)'
;MPRCFCVTLACSLALAMTCPLPARADDAATIGACLKSEYEAGRDAHVCIGRVSDPCLETPDAQSTVGMVDCINRETKIWDNLLNDEYGRLMKMLSAKAAEDVCKAQRIWITSRDADCAVPYEIFEGGTMAQPIAANCVLAHTANRMMQVRSWLEMVQPDQ
;
A
#
# COMPACT_ATOMS: atom_id res chain seq x y z
N MET A 1 47.88 -35.95 26.70
CA MET A 1 48.45 -35.66 25.36
C MET A 1 47.87 -36.67 24.38
N PRO A 2 47.45 -36.35 23.13
CA PRO A 2 47.49 -35.08 22.39
C PRO A 2 46.11 -34.51 22.01
N ARG A 3 46.12 -33.25 21.55
CA ARG A 3 45.01 -32.48 20.97
C ARG A 3 44.71 -32.94 19.53
N CYS A 4 43.45 -32.82 19.10
CA CYS A 4 43.13 -32.59 17.68
C CYS A 4 42.05 -31.51 17.58
N PHE A 5 42.47 -30.32 17.16
CA PHE A 5 41.61 -29.21 16.76
C PHE A 5 41.07 -29.51 15.35
N CYS A 6 39.77 -29.41 15.15
CA CYS A 6 39.20 -29.27 13.81
C CYS A 6 38.26 -28.06 13.84
N VAL A 7 38.80 -26.90 13.47
CA VAL A 7 38.03 -25.67 13.27
C VAL A 7 37.34 -25.78 11.92
N THR A 8 36.04 -26.06 11.91
CA THR A 8 35.20 -25.93 10.71
C THR A 8 34.73 -24.48 10.60
N LEU A 9 35.31 -23.75 9.66
CA LEU A 9 34.88 -22.41 9.27
C LEU A 9 33.60 -22.53 8.42
N ALA A 10 32.43 -22.46 9.06
CA ALA A 10 31.17 -22.36 8.35
C ALA A 10 30.91 -20.88 8.01
N CYS A 11 31.22 -20.50 6.77
CA CYS A 11 30.85 -19.19 6.22
C CYS A 11 29.37 -19.25 5.82
N SER A 12 28.48 -19.01 6.78
CA SER A 12 27.04 -18.89 6.54
C SER A 12 26.74 -17.54 5.91
N LEU A 13 26.60 -17.50 4.59
CA LEU A 13 25.95 -16.38 3.90
C LEU A 13 24.49 -16.35 4.34
N ALA A 14 24.17 -15.47 5.28
CA ALA A 14 22.79 -15.15 5.62
C ALA A 14 22.19 -14.36 4.46
N LEU A 15 21.37 -15.00 3.61
CA LEU A 15 20.43 -14.27 2.78
C LEU A 15 19.46 -13.56 3.71
N ALA A 16 19.57 -12.24 3.80
CA ALA A 16 18.56 -11.41 4.44
C ALA A 16 17.26 -11.54 3.62
N MET A 17 16.33 -12.37 4.11
CA MET A 17 14.93 -12.29 3.72
C MET A 17 14.44 -10.90 4.12
N THR A 18 14.29 -10.00 3.14
CA THR A 18 13.55 -8.76 3.30
C THR A 18 12.07 -9.10 3.42
N CYS A 19 11.65 -9.49 4.62
CA CYS A 19 10.24 -9.59 4.94
C CYS A 19 9.69 -8.16 4.94
N PRO A 20 8.70 -7.83 4.09
CA PRO A 20 8.13 -6.48 4.06
C PRO A 20 7.50 -6.19 5.43
N LEU A 21 8.15 -5.31 6.20
CA LEU A 21 7.74 -4.95 7.56
C LEU A 21 6.24 -4.62 7.60
N PRO A 22 5.45 -5.21 8.51
CA PRO A 22 4.03 -4.86 8.66
C PRO A 22 3.88 -3.35 8.88
N ALA A 23 2.78 -2.77 8.41
CA ALA A 23 2.43 -1.40 8.77
C ALA A 23 2.43 -1.28 10.30
N ARG A 24 2.97 -0.19 10.86
CA ARG A 24 2.98 -0.04 12.33
C ARG A 24 1.53 0.10 12.76
N ALA A 25 1.13 -0.60 13.82
CA ALA A 25 -0.26 -0.69 14.25
C ALA A 25 -0.91 0.70 14.46
N ASP A 26 -0.13 1.67 14.92
CA ASP A 26 -0.55 3.06 15.13
C ASP A 26 -0.93 3.78 13.82
N ASP A 27 -0.29 3.45 12.70
CA ASP A 27 -0.58 4.09 11.41
C ASP A 27 -1.90 3.59 10.83
N ALA A 28 -2.12 2.28 10.89
CA ALA A 28 -3.37 1.68 10.45
C ALA A 28 -4.55 2.22 11.26
N ALA A 29 -4.37 2.41 12.57
CA ALA A 29 -5.35 3.05 13.43
C ALA A 29 -5.62 4.51 13.03
N THR A 30 -4.60 5.26 12.62
CA THR A 30 -4.73 6.66 12.17
C THR A 30 -5.63 6.77 10.95
N ILE A 31 -5.39 5.95 9.92
CA ILE A 31 -6.22 5.95 8.70
C ILE A 31 -7.62 5.42 8.99
N GLY A 32 -7.73 4.33 9.76
CA GLY A 32 -9.03 3.76 10.14
C GLY A 32 -9.91 4.75 10.91
N ALA A 33 -9.34 5.53 11.83
CA ALA A 33 -10.05 6.57 12.57
C ALA A 33 -10.51 7.72 11.66
N CYS A 34 -9.65 8.14 10.72
CA CYS A 34 -10.02 9.15 9.72
C CYS A 34 -11.20 8.67 8.86
N LEU A 35 -11.08 7.49 8.26
CA LEU A 35 -12.13 6.91 7.40
C LEU A 35 -13.45 6.82 8.14
N LYS A 36 -13.44 6.31 9.38
CA LYS A 36 -14.65 6.24 10.22
C LYS A 36 -15.32 7.61 10.37
N SER A 37 -14.55 8.63 10.76
CA SER A 37 -15.05 10.00 10.93
C SER A 37 -15.65 10.58 9.64
N GLU A 38 -14.97 10.40 8.51
CA GLU A 38 -15.44 10.95 7.23
C GLU A 38 -16.70 10.24 6.73
N TYR A 39 -16.77 8.92 6.85
CA TYR A 39 -17.97 8.16 6.46
C TYR A 39 -19.17 8.46 7.34
N GLU A 40 -19.00 8.52 8.68
CA GLU A 40 -20.09 8.86 9.61
C GLU A 40 -20.65 10.26 9.35
N ALA A 41 -19.82 11.16 8.83
CA ALA A 41 -20.23 12.51 8.50
C ALA A 41 -20.68 12.71 7.04
N GLY A 42 -20.68 11.64 6.23
CA GLY A 42 -21.02 11.73 4.80
C GLY A 42 -20.07 12.64 4.00
N ARG A 43 -18.81 12.74 4.42
CA ARG A 43 -17.78 13.57 3.76
C ARG A 43 -16.86 12.72 2.89
N ASP A 44 -16.05 13.41 2.10
CA ASP A 44 -15.11 12.77 1.20
C ASP A 44 -13.93 12.13 1.95
N ALA A 45 -13.84 10.80 1.90
CA ALA A 45 -12.78 10.02 2.53
C ALA A 45 -11.38 10.21 1.88
N HIS A 46 -11.28 10.86 0.72
CA HIS A 46 -9.98 11.17 0.11
C HIS A 46 -9.10 12.07 1.00
N VAL A 47 -9.69 12.84 1.93
CA VAL A 47 -8.95 13.65 2.92
C VAL A 47 -8.13 12.82 3.92
N CYS A 48 -8.29 11.49 3.91
CA CYS A 48 -7.50 10.57 4.72
C CYS A 48 -6.20 10.13 4.05
N ILE A 49 -6.03 10.38 2.74
CA ILE A 49 -4.77 10.14 2.02
C ILE A 49 -3.74 11.16 2.53
N GLY A 50 -2.54 10.69 2.88
CA GLY A 50 -1.44 11.51 3.39
C GLY A 50 -1.35 11.54 4.92
N ARG A 51 -2.33 10.99 5.65
CA ARG A 51 -2.36 11.06 7.12
C ARG A 51 -1.19 10.37 7.81
N VAL A 52 -0.50 9.47 7.11
CA VAL A 52 0.69 8.75 7.59
C VAL A 52 1.94 9.22 6.85
N SER A 53 1.87 9.38 5.52
CA SER A 53 3.02 9.76 4.70
C SER A 53 3.44 11.21 4.95
N ASP A 54 2.52 12.16 5.03
CA ASP A 54 2.84 13.59 5.15
C ASP A 54 3.62 13.91 6.43
N PRO A 55 3.16 13.53 7.65
CA PRO A 55 3.95 13.77 8.85
C PRO A 55 5.28 12.98 8.86
N CYS A 56 5.36 11.84 8.15
CA CYS A 56 6.60 11.09 7.99
C CYS A 56 7.62 11.85 7.12
N LEU A 57 7.16 12.51 6.05
CA LEU A 57 7.98 13.29 5.14
C LEU A 57 8.66 14.51 5.81
N GLU A 58 8.09 14.99 6.91
CA GLU A 58 8.66 16.09 7.72
C GLU A 58 9.76 15.63 8.68
N THR A 59 10.06 14.33 8.76
CA THR A 59 11.07 13.78 9.67
C THR A 59 12.48 13.82 9.06
N PRO A 60 13.55 13.82 9.89
CA PRO A 60 14.92 13.68 9.40
C PRO A 60 15.16 12.39 8.58
N ASP A 61 14.40 11.33 8.84
CA ASP A 61 14.52 10.05 8.13
C ASP A 61 14.08 10.16 6.66
N ALA A 62 13.23 11.14 6.34
CA ALA A 62 12.73 11.40 4.98
C ALA A 62 13.59 12.39 4.16
N GLN A 63 14.76 12.80 4.66
CA GLN A 63 15.64 13.74 3.94
C GLN A 63 16.33 13.15 2.71
N SER A 64 16.27 11.83 2.52
CA SER A 64 16.75 11.13 1.33
C SER A 64 15.58 10.70 0.45
N THR A 65 15.81 10.54 -0.86
CA THR A 65 14.79 10.01 -1.78
C THR A 65 14.25 8.65 -1.32
N VAL A 66 15.11 7.78 -0.79
CA VAL A 66 14.73 6.47 -0.25
C VAL A 66 13.80 6.65 0.96
N GLY A 67 14.15 7.53 1.90
CA GLY A 67 13.31 7.83 3.06
C GLY A 67 11.94 8.39 2.69
N MET A 68 11.86 9.24 1.66
CA MET A 68 10.58 9.73 1.13
C MET A 68 9.73 8.57 0.60
N VAL A 69 10.32 7.69 -0.21
CA VAL A 69 9.64 6.51 -0.77
C VAL A 69 9.18 5.56 0.34
N ASP A 70 9.97 5.37 1.39
CA ASP A 70 9.62 4.53 2.52
C ASP A 70 8.42 5.09 3.30
N CYS A 71 8.37 6.41 3.54
CA CYS A 71 7.21 7.07 4.14
C CYS A 71 5.93 6.86 3.33
N ILE A 72 6.02 7.01 2.01
CA ILE A 72 4.87 6.86 1.11
C ILE A 72 4.42 5.39 1.06
N ASN A 73 5.35 4.45 0.90
CA ASN A 73 5.05 3.01 0.84
C ASN A 73 4.46 2.48 2.15
N ARG A 74 4.87 3.04 3.29
CA ARG A 74 4.29 2.74 4.59
C ARG A 74 2.80 3.02 4.63
N GLU A 75 2.38 4.16 4.08
CA GLU A 75 0.95 4.48 3.94
C GLU A 75 0.27 3.60 2.88
N THR A 76 0.89 3.43 1.70
CA THR A 76 0.36 2.59 0.62
C THR A 76 0.01 1.19 1.10
N LYS A 77 0.84 0.59 1.97
CA LYS A 77 0.58 -0.74 2.53
C LYS A 77 -0.71 -0.80 3.36
N ILE A 78 -1.07 0.28 4.03
CA ILE A 78 -2.31 0.35 4.81
C ILE A 78 -3.52 0.39 3.87
N TRP A 79 -3.46 1.24 2.83
CA TRP A 79 -4.52 1.29 1.82
C TRP A 79 -4.66 -0.02 1.05
N ASP A 80 -3.56 -0.71 0.74
CA ASP A 80 -3.59 -2.01 0.08
C ASP A 80 -4.24 -3.09 0.96
N ASN A 81 -3.93 -3.13 2.26
CA ASN A 81 -4.61 -4.04 3.20
C ASN A 81 -6.12 -3.76 3.24
N LEU A 82 -6.52 -2.49 3.39
CA LEU A 82 -7.93 -2.08 3.39
C LEU A 82 -8.63 -2.45 2.07
N LEU A 83 -7.96 -2.24 0.93
CA LEU A 83 -8.47 -2.63 -0.40
C LEU A 83 -8.72 -4.15 -0.45
N ASN A 84 -7.78 -4.97 0.00
CA ASN A 84 -7.94 -6.41 -0.01
C ASN A 84 -9.03 -6.90 0.95
N ASP A 85 -9.19 -6.26 2.11
CA ASP A 85 -10.25 -6.56 3.07
C ASP A 85 -11.64 -6.25 2.47
N GLU A 86 -11.83 -5.05 1.92
CA GLU A 86 -13.11 -4.67 1.30
C GLU A 86 -13.39 -5.49 0.03
N TYR A 87 -12.37 -5.79 -0.77
CA TYR A 87 -12.48 -6.71 -1.90
C TYR A 87 -12.95 -8.09 -1.41
N GLY A 88 -12.33 -8.64 -0.36
CA GLY A 88 -12.71 -9.93 0.21
C GLY A 88 -14.16 -9.94 0.73
N ARG A 89 -14.63 -8.84 1.31
CA ARG A 89 -16.04 -8.68 1.72
C ARG A 89 -16.97 -8.65 0.52
N LEU A 90 -16.68 -7.80 -0.47
CA LEU A 90 -17.47 -7.67 -1.70
C LEU A 90 -17.60 -9.01 -2.42
N MET A 91 -16.50 -9.74 -2.61
CA MET A 91 -16.49 -11.00 -3.35
C MET A 91 -17.36 -12.09 -2.72
N LYS A 92 -17.59 -12.06 -1.40
CA LYS A 92 -18.48 -13.00 -0.70
C LYS A 92 -19.97 -12.74 -0.98
N MET A 93 -20.29 -11.57 -1.52
CA MET A 93 -21.67 -11.10 -1.71
C MET A 93 -22.13 -11.12 -3.15
N LEU A 94 -21.18 -11.14 -4.08
CA LEU A 94 -21.47 -11.10 -5.50
C LEU A 94 -21.94 -12.47 -6.02
N SER A 95 -22.79 -12.44 -7.05
CA SER A 95 -23.02 -13.62 -7.89
C SER A 95 -21.73 -14.03 -8.60
N ALA A 96 -21.64 -15.28 -9.04
CA ALA A 96 -20.45 -15.79 -9.74
C ALA A 96 -20.04 -14.92 -10.94
N LYS A 97 -21.00 -14.44 -11.72
CA LYS A 97 -20.73 -13.58 -12.88
C LYS A 97 -20.20 -12.20 -12.47
N ALA A 98 -20.79 -11.58 -11.45
CA ALA A 98 -20.35 -10.26 -10.98
C ALA A 98 -18.97 -10.35 -10.31
N ALA A 99 -18.71 -11.42 -9.55
CA ALA A 99 -17.39 -11.71 -8.99
C ALA A 99 -16.31 -11.86 -10.08
N GLU A 100 -16.61 -12.57 -11.18
CA GLU A 100 -15.72 -12.68 -12.33
C GLU A 100 -15.39 -11.31 -12.95
N ASP A 101 -16.41 -10.46 -13.15
CA ASP A 101 -16.22 -9.12 -13.71
C ASP A 101 -15.41 -8.19 -12.79
N VAL A 102 -15.66 -8.25 -11.48
CA VAL A 102 -14.88 -7.49 -10.48
C VAL A 102 -13.43 -7.95 -10.44
N CYS A 103 -13.18 -9.27 -10.50
CA CYS A 103 -11.82 -9.80 -10.59
C CYS A 103 -11.11 -9.34 -11.87
N LYS A 104 -11.80 -9.36 -13.01
CA LYS A 104 -11.29 -8.83 -14.28
C LYS A 104 -10.96 -7.33 -14.16
N ALA A 105 -11.86 -6.53 -13.60
CA ALA A 105 -11.65 -5.10 -13.39
C ALA A 105 -10.45 -4.83 -12.47
N GLN A 106 -10.26 -5.63 -11.41
CA GLN A 106 -9.11 -5.49 -10.50
C GLN A 106 -7.78 -5.74 -11.21
N ARG A 107 -7.70 -6.79 -12.05
CA ARG A 107 -6.48 -7.09 -12.83
C ARG A 107 -6.14 -5.99 -13.81
N ILE A 108 -7.14 -5.46 -14.52
CA ILE A 108 -6.95 -4.34 -15.45
C ILE A 108 -6.50 -3.09 -14.71
N TRP A 109 -7.10 -2.79 -13.55
CA TRP A 109 -6.70 -1.66 -12.72
C TRP A 109 -5.23 -1.75 -12.29
N ILE A 110 -4.74 -2.92 -11.88
CA ILE A 110 -3.32 -3.10 -11.52
C ILE A 110 -2.44 -2.72 -12.72
N THR A 111 -2.75 -3.23 -13.92
CA THR A 111 -1.98 -2.90 -15.13
C THR A 111 -2.03 -1.40 -15.44
N SER A 112 -3.20 -0.76 -15.30
CA SER A 112 -3.34 0.69 -15.51
C SER A 112 -2.52 1.48 -14.50
N ARG A 113 -2.64 1.17 -13.20
CA ARG A 113 -1.88 1.81 -12.13
C ARG A 113 -0.38 1.72 -12.39
N ASP A 114 0.10 0.53 -12.72
CA ASP A 114 1.54 0.32 -12.93
C ASP A 114 2.05 1.08 -14.16
N ALA A 115 1.24 1.18 -15.22
CA ALA A 115 1.55 2.00 -16.40
C ALA A 115 1.53 3.51 -16.08
N ASP A 116 0.50 3.99 -15.38
CA ASP A 116 0.36 5.39 -14.99
C ASP A 116 1.53 5.83 -14.09
N CYS A 117 1.86 5.00 -13.10
CA CYS A 117 2.90 5.31 -12.13
C CYS A 117 4.33 5.04 -12.63
N ALA A 118 4.49 4.47 -13.85
CA ALA A 118 5.78 4.40 -14.53
C ALA A 118 6.14 5.73 -15.24
N VAL A 119 5.15 6.53 -15.63
CA VAL A 119 5.33 7.80 -16.37
C VAL A 119 6.36 8.75 -15.74
N PRO A 120 6.43 8.94 -14.40
CA PRO A 120 7.46 9.79 -13.80
C PRO A 120 8.89 9.38 -14.15
N TYR A 121 9.17 8.08 -14.36
CA TYR A 121 10.49 7.61 -14.76
C TYR A 121 10.86 8.01 -16.19
N GLU A 122 9.86 8.15 -17.08
CA GLU A 122 10.05 8.62 -18.45
C GLU A 122 10.27 10.15 -18.49
N ILE A 123 9.60 10.89 -17.59
CA ILE A 123 9.70 12.36 -17.54
C ILE A 123 11.00 12.81 -16.86
N PHE A 124 11.40 12.15 -15.78
CA PHE A 124 12.55 12.52 -14.96
C PHE A 124 13.73 11.55 -15.16
N GLU A 125 13.98 11.18 -16.42
CA GLU A 125 15.06 10.25 -16.79
C GLU A 125 16.42 10.69 -16.21
N GLY A 126 17.16 9.73 -15.62
CA GLY A 126 18.49 9.97 -15.05
C GLY A 126 18.50 10.67 -13.67
N GLY A 127 17.34 11.03 -13.11
CA GLY A 127 17.20 11.58 -11.77
C GLY A 127 16.53 10.62 -10.77
N THR A 128 16.73 10.85 -9.47
CA THR A 128 16.04 10.07 -8.41
C THR A 128 14.66 10.63 -8.07
N MET A 129 14.33 11.84 -8.54
CA MET A 129 13.06 12.52 -8.25
C MET A 129 11.82 11.74 -8.75
N ALA A 130 11.97 10.93 -9.80
CA ALA A 130 10.91 10.04 -10.30
C ALA A 130 10.37 9.10 -9.21
N GLN A 131 11.22 8.66 -8.27
CA GLN A 131 10.89 7.62 -7.31
C GLN A 131 9.77 8.03 -6.34
N PRO A 132 9.86 9.14 -5.58
CA PRO A 132 8.78 9.57 -4.69
C PRO A 132 7.53 10.01 -5.44
N ILE A 133 7.66 10.53 -6.66
CA ILE A 133 6.49 10.88 -7.51
C ILE A 133 5.73 9.61 -7.92
N ALA A 134 6.44 8.58 -8.40
CA ALA A 134 5.86 7.28 -8.72
C ALA A 134 5.25 6.60 -7.49
N ALA A 135 5.92 6.66 -6.33
CA ALA A 135 5.39 6.11 -5.09
C ALA A 135 4.07 6.80 -4.68
N ASN A 136 4.01 8.14 -4.76
CA ASN A 136 2.78 8.89 -4.46
C ASN A 136 1.65 8.57 -5.44
N CYS A 137 1.97 8.34 -6.71
CA CYS A 137 1.00 7.84 -7.69
C CYS A 137 0.40 6.49 -7.24
N VAL A 138 1.25 5.53 -6.84
CA VAL A 138 0.78 4.22 -6.37
C VAL A 138 -0.09 4.36 -5.11
N LEU A 139 0.31 5.22 -4.16
CA LEU A 139 -0.48 5.54 -2.97
C LEU A 139 -1.89 6.02 -3.34
N ALA A 140 -1.99 7.07 -4.15
CA ALA A 140 -3.26 7.67 -4.54
C ALA A 140 -4.14 6.67 -5.29
N HIS A 141 -3.60 5.96 -6.28
CA HIS A 141 -4.36 4.94 -7.02
C HIS A 141 -4.89 3.82 -6.11
N THR A 142 -4.10 3.38 -5.13
CA THR A 142 -4.48 2.31 -4.20
C THR A 142 -5.58 2.77 -3.25
N ALA A 143 -5.46 3.97 -2.69
CA ALA A 143 -6.50 4.56 -1.84
C ALA A 143 -7.81 4.77 -2.60
N ASN A 144 -7.75 5.34 -3.81
CA ASN A 144 -8.92 5.55 -4.66
C ASN A 144 -9.61 4.23 -5.02
N ARG A 145 -8.81 3.18 -5.28
CA ARG A 145 -9.36 1.85 -5.58
C ARG A 145 -10.04 1.23 -4.38
N MET A 146 -9.49 1.39 -3.18
CA MET A 146 -10.15 0.97 -1.93
C MET A 146 -11.53 1.61 -1.81
N MET A 147 -11.61 2.94 -1.96
CA MET A 147 -12.89 3.67 -1.85
C MET A 147 -13.89 3.23 -2.94
N GLN A 148 -13.42 2.99 -4.16
CA GLN A 148 -14.26 2.46 -5.24
C GLN A 148 -14.81 1.07 -4.89
N VAL A 149 -13.98 0.14 -4.44
CA VAL A 149 -14.41 -1.20 -4.03
C VAL A 149 -15.41 -1.14 -2.87
N ARG A 150 -15.17 -0.27 -1.89
CA ARG A 150 -16.12 -0.03 -0.79
C ARG A 150 -17.46 0.49 -1.29
N SER A 151 -17.51 1.45 -2.20
CA SER A 151 -18.77 1.93 -2.76
C SER A 151 -19.56 0.82 -3.47
N TRP A 152 -18.87 -0.13 -4.10
CA TRP A 152 -19.51 -1.32 -4.66
C TRP A 152 -20.06 -2.25 -3.59
N LEU A 153 -19.35 -2.40 -2.46
CA LEU A 153 -19.83 -3.14 -1.31
C LEU A 153 -21.10 -2.51 -0.71
N GLU A 154 -21.14 -1.19 -0.57
CA GLU A 154 -22.30 -0.44 -0.05
C GLU A 154 -23.52 -0.57 -0.98
N MET A 155 -23.32 -0.63 -2.31
CA MET A 155 -24.41 -0.90 -3.25
C MET A 155 -25.04 -2.30 -3.08
N VAL A 156 -24.28 -3.28 -2.59
CA VAL A 156 -24.80 -4.63 -2.30
C VAL A 156 -25.18 -4.83 -0.83
N GLN A 157 -24.81 -3.90 0.06
CA GLN A 157 -25.19 -3.83 1.49
C GLN A 157 -25.63 -2.41 1.87
N PRO A 158 -26.90 -2.04 1.65
CA PRO A 158 -27.37 -0.68 1.93
C PRO A 158 -27.44 -0.33 3.44
N ASP A 159 -27.45 -1.32 4.33
CA ASP A 159 -27.84 -1.16 5.75
C ASP A 159 -26.65 -1.30 6.74
N GLN A 160 -25.41 -1.04 6.32
CA GLN A 160 -24.22 -1.07 7.19
C GLN A 160 -23.85 0.32 7.71
#